data_AF-A0A847NH91-F1
#
_entry.id   AF-A0A847NH91-F1
#
_cell.length_a   1.000
_cell.length_b   1.000
_cell.length_c   1.000
_cell.angle_alpha   90.00
_cell.angle_beta   90.00
_cell.angle_gamma   90.00
#
_symmetry.space_group_name_H-M   'P 1'
#
loop_
_entity.id
_entity.type
_entity.pdbx_description
1 polymer ?
#
loop_
_entity_poly.entity_id
_entity_poly.type
_entity_poly.pdbx_seq_one_letter_code
_entity_poly.pdbx_strand_id
1 'polypeptide(L)' 'MDVKKKLENEIARKKKLIEDSENMLDQIPKHLRPNQEMALGIYKKELEILERELIKLGDKNSIDKKISNI' A
#
# COMPACT_ATOMS: atom_id res chain seq x y z
N MET A 1 -2.30 -9.97 -17.08
CA MET A 1 -2.79 -9.76 -15.70
C MET A 1 -3.31 -8.32 -15.61
N ASP A 2 -4.54 -8.15 -15.14
CA ASP A 2 -5.14 -6.84 -14.89
C ASP A 2 -4.24 -5.98 -13.97
N VAL A 3 -3.95 -4.75 -14.40
CA VAL A 3 -3.12 -3.78 -13.67
C VAL A 3 -3.73 -3.52 -12.29
N LYS A 4 -5.07 -3.47 -12.20
CA LYS A 4 -5.78 -3.29 -10.94
C LYS A 4 -5.48 -4.44 -9.97
N LYS A 5 -5.59 -5.69 -10.44
CA LYS A 5 -5.31 -6.88 -9.63
C LYS A 5 -3.84 -6.96 -9.17
N LYS A 6 -2.89 -6.51 -9.99
CA LYS A 6 -1.48 -6.41 -9.58
C LYS A 6 -1.31 -5.42 -8.43
N LEU A 7 -1.97 -4.27 -8.50
CA LEU A 7 -1.90 -3.22 -7.49
C LEU A 7 -2.57 -3.64 -6.18
N GLU A 8 -3.75 -4.27 -6.26
CA GLU A 8 -4.44 -4.85 -5.09
C GLU A 8 -3.57 -5.90 -4.37
N ASN A 9 -2.90 -6.77 -5.12
CA ASN A 9 -1.99 -7.76 -4.56
C ASN A 9 -0.78 -7.12 -3.87
N GLU A 10 -0.23 -6.04 -4.43
CA GLU A 10 0.89 -5.32 -3.81
C GLU A 10 0.47 -4.64 -2.51
N ILE A 11 -0.70 -3.98 -2.52
CA ILE A 11 -1.31 -3.39 -1.31
C ILE A 11 -1.48 -4.45 -0.22
N ALA A 12 -2.02 -5.63 -0.56
CA ALA A 12 -2.22 -6.71 0.40
C ALA A 12 -0.88 -7.21 0.99
N ARG A 13 0.15 -7.42 0.15
CA ARG A 13 1.49 -7.80 0.62
C ARG A 13 2.06 -6.76 1.57
N LYS A 14 1.92 -5.48 1.22
CA LYS A 14 2.49 -4.36 2.00
C LYS A 14 1.80 -4.16 3.34
N LYS A 15 0.47 -4.32 3.39
CA LYS A 15 -0.29 -4.34 4.64
C LYS A 15 0.21 -5.44 5.57
N LYS A 16 0.43 -6.65 5.03
CA LYS A 16 0.94 -7.76 5.83
C LYS A 16 2.36 -7.49 6.36
N LEU A 17 3.24 -6.97 5.52
CA LEU A 17 4.60 -6.59 5.94
C LEU A 17 4.61 -5.53 7.06
N ILE A 18 3.72 -4.53 6.97
CA ILE A 18 3.58 -3.48 7.99
C ILE A 18 3.08 -4.08 9.30
N GLU A 19 2.02 -4.89 9.26
CA GLU A 19 1.47 -5.58 10.43
C GLU A 19 2.54 -6.45 11.12
N ASP A 20 3.25 -7.27 10.36
CA ASP A 20 4.29 -8.14 10.91
C ASP A 20 5.44 -7.33 11.51
N SER A 21 5.83 -6.23 10.86
CA SER A 21 6.87 -5.32 11.36
C SER A 21 6.44 -4.60 12.65
N GLU A 22 5.18 -4.18 12.76
CA GLU A 22 4.62 -3.56 13.96
C GLU A 22 4.61 -4.55 15.14
N ASN A 23 4.17 -5.78 14.90
CA ASN A 23 4.17 -6.85 15.91
C ASN A 23 5.58 -7.20 16.42
N MET A 24 6.61 -6.99 15.61
CA MET A 24 8.00 -7.25 15.98
C MET A 24 8.67 -6.10 16.73
N LEU A 25 8.11 -4.88 16.75
CA LEU A 25 8.75 -3.70 17.37
C LEU A 25 9.08 -3.90 18.86
N ASP A 26 8.24 -4.65 19.58
CA ASP A 26 8.44 -4.94 20.99
C ASP A 26 9.59 -5.91 21.26
N GLN A 27 9.96 -6.72 20.25
CA GLN A 27 11.08 -7.65 20.31
C GLN A 27 12.41 -6.99 19.92
N ILE A 28 12.38 -5.79 19.33
CA ILE A 28 13.56 -5.08 18.89
C ILE A 28 14.21 -4.34 20.06
N PRO A 29 15.53 -4.49 20.26
CA PRO A 29 16.27 -3.72 21.26
C PRO A 29 16.02 -2.22 21.12
N LYS A 30 15.83 -1.52 22.23
CA LYS A 30 15.45 -0.09 22.25
C LYS A 30 16.33 0.81 21.39
N HIS A 31 17.63 0.51 21.29
CA HIS A 31 18.59 1.30 20.51
C HIS A 31 18.49 1.07 18.99
N LEU A 32 17.86 -0.02 18.54
CA LEU A 32 17.62 -0.32 17.12
C LEU A 32 16.21 0.07 16.67
N ARG A 33 15.28 0.21 17.62
CA ARG A 33 13.87 0.55 17.37
C ARG A 33 13.67 1.78 16.48
N PRO A 34 14.40 2.91 16.64
CA PRO A 34 14.20 4.09 15.81
C PRO A 34 14.40 3.83 14.31
N ASN A 35 15.37 2.97 13.95
CA ASN A 35 15.61 2.62 12.55
C ASN A 35 14.45 1.79 11.98
N GLN A 36 13.89 0.88 12.79
CA GLN A 36 12.73 0.10 12.38
C GLN A 36 11.46 0.96 12.25
N GLU A 37 11.25 1.90 13.17
CA GLU A 37 10.15 2.87 13.12
C GLU A 37 10.26 3.77 11.88
N MET A 38 11.46 4.20 11.53
CA MET A 38 11.72 4.94 10.30
C MET A 38 11.36 4.12 9.05
N ALA A 39 11.80 2.86 8.98
CA ALA A 39 11.47 1.96 7.87
C ALA A 39 9.96 1.71 7.77
N LEU A 40 9.27 1.47 8.90
CA LEU A 40 7.81 1.37 8.98
C LEU A 40 7.12 2.63 8.43
N GLY A 41 7.63 3.81 8.76
CA GLY A 41 7.13 5.08 8.25
C GLY A 41 7.22 5.19 6.72
N ILE A 42 8.32 4.72 6.12
CA ILE A 42 8.48 4.66 4.67
C ILE A 42 7.46 3.70 4.07
N TYR A 43 7.30 2.51 4.66
CA TYR A 43 6.38 1.53 4.13
C TYR A 43 4.92 1.99 4.18
N LYS A 44 4.52 2.70 5.24
CA LYS A 44 3.18 3.31 5.36
C LYS A 44 2.94 4.37 4.27
N LYS A 45 3.92 5.26 4.02
CA LYS A 45 3.83 6.26 2.94
C LYS A 45 3.67 5.63 1.56
N GLU A 46 4.47 4.61 1.26
CA GLU A 46 4.35 3.89 0.01
C GLU A 46 3.00 3.16 -0.13
N LEU A 47 2.46 2.60 0.97
CA LEU A 47 1.11 2.02 0.97
C LEU A 47 0.05 3.07 0.62
N GLU A 48 0.11 4.26 1.23
CA GLU A 48 -0.82 5.35 0.90
C GLU A 48 -0.74 5.75 -0.59
N ILE A 49 0.46 5.76 -1.18
CA ILE A 49 0.65 6.07 -2.60
C ILE A 49 -0.06 5.01 -3.47
N LEU A 50 0.13 3.72 -3.17
CA LEU A 50 -0.48 2.62 -3.90
C LEU A 50 -2.01 2.63 -3.77
N GLU A 51 -2.54 2.90 -2.58
CA GLU A 51 -3.98 3.02 -2.34
C GLU A 51 -4.59 4.20 -3.13
N ARG A 52 -3.91 5.35 -3.17
CA ARG A 52 -4.31 6.49 -4.02
C ARG A 52 -4.27 6.14 -5.50
N GLU A 53 -3.28 5.38 -5.95
CA GLU A 53 -3.19 4.94 -7.34
C GLU A 53 -4.33 3.98 -7.70
N LEU A 54 -4.73 3.10 -6.79
CA LEU A 54 -5.84 2.18 -6.99
C LEU A 54 -7.17 2.93 -7.12
N ILE A 55 -7.38 3.96 -6.30
CA ILE A 55 -8.55 4.86 -6.41
C ILE A 55 -8.57 5.52 -7.79
N LYS A 56 -7.44 6.10 -8.23
CA LYS A 56 -7.33 6.74 -9.56
C LYS A 56 -7.64 5.76 -10.71
N LEU A 57 -7.24 4.50 -10.59
CA LEU A 57 -7.58 3.47 -11.58
C LEU A 57 -9.08 3.12 -11.57
N GLY A 58 -9.70 3.10 -10.40
CA GLY A 58 -11.15 2.97 -10.26
C GLY A 58 -11.92 4.12 -10.92
N ASP A 59 -11.45 5.36 -10.73
CA ASP A 59 -12.07 6.56 -11.28
C ASP A 59 -11.91 6.65 -12.81
N LYS A 60 -10.72 6.32 -13.34
CA LYS A 60 -10.48 6.30 -14.79
C LYS A 60 -11.39 5.30 -15.51
N ASN A 61 -11.53 4.09 -14.96
CA ASN A 61 -12.45 3.09 -15.50
C ASN A 61 -13.92 3.54 -15.46
N SER A 62 -14.29 4.41 -14.53
CA SER A 62 -15.64 4.99 -14.44
C SER A 62 -15.88 6.06 -15.51
N ILE A 63 -14.87 6.87 -15.82
CA ILE A 63 -14.93 7.89 -16.88
C ILE A 63 -14.98 7.22 -18.27
N ASP A 64 -14.11 6.25 -18.53
CA ASP A 64 -14.05 5.58 -19.84
C ASP A 64 -15.36 4.84 -20.18
N LYS A 65 -16.02 4.22 -19.17
CA LYS A 65 -17.35 3.60 -19.35
C LYS A 65 -18.46 4.60 -19.66
N LYS A 66 -18.37 5.84 -19.18
CA LYS A 66 -19.36 6.89 -19.51
C LYS A 66 -19.21 7.37 -20.95
N ILE A 67 -17.97 7.46 -21.44
CA ILE A 67 -17.68 7.91 -22.81
C ILE A 67 -18.05 6.81 -23.83
N SER A 68 -17.87 5.52 -23.51
CA SER A 68 -18.20 4.43 -24.45
C SER A 68 -19.70 4.16 -24.62
N ASN A 69 -20.55 4.74 -23.78
CA ASN A 69 -22.00 4.54 -23.80
C ASN A 69 -22.77 5.71 -24.47
N ILE A 70 -22.06 6.64 -25.11
CA ILE A 70 -22.60 7.74 -25.92
C ILE A 70 -22.32 7.44 -27.39
#